data_AF-V4AWA2-F1
#
_entry.id   AF-V4AWA2-F1
#
_cell.length_a   1.000
_cell.length_b   1.000
_cell.length_c   1.000
_cell.angle_alpha   90.00
_cell.angle_beta   90.00
_cell.angle_gamma   90.00
#
_symmetry.space_group_name_H-M   'P 1'
#
loop_
_entity.id
_entity.type
_entity.pdbx_description
1 polymer ?
#
loop_
_entity_poly.entity_id
_entity_poly.type
_entity_poly.pdbx_seq_one_letter_code
_entity_poly.pdbx_strand_id
1 'polypeptide(L)'
;PLLVQACFHGDPDEVRSLLYKKEDVNYQVNNVLNSCDEEKRSPLHAAAYCGESEISDLLILSGARVNAKDNKWLTPLHRGCGSKCEV
;
A
#
# COMPACT_ATOMS: atom_id res chain seq x y z
N PRO A 1 -0.67 -8.23 7.56
CA PRO A 1 0.13 -8.92 6.51
C PRO A 1 1.44 -8.19 6.25
N LEU A 2 2.50 -8.98 6.07
CA LEU A 2 3.89 -8.52 6.19
C LEU A 2 4.23 -7.45 5.15
N LEU A 3 3.78 -7.62 3.89
CA LEU A 3 4.05 -6.68 2.81
C LEU A 3 3.48 -5.27 3.06
N VAL A 4 2.24 -5.16 3.58
CA VAL A 4 1.64 -3.86 3.95
C VAL A 4 2.40 -3.21 5.11
N GLN A 5 2.86 -4.01 6.08
CA GLN A 5 3.59 -3.48 7.22
C GLN A 5 4.97 -2.93 6.81
N ALA A 6 5.68 -3.62 5.91
CA ALA A 6 6.92 -3.12 5.31
C ALA A 6 6.70 -1.79 4.57
N CYS A 7 5.57 -1.62 3.88
CA CYS A 7 5.20 -0.34 3.26
C CYS A 7 5.02 0.79 4.29
N PHE A 8 4.52 0.50 5.50
CA PHE A 8 4.40 1.49 6.58
C PHE A 8 5.73 1.83 7.24
N HIS A 9 6.71 0.92 7.20
CA HIS A 9 8.05 1.17 7.72
C HIS A 9 8.90 2.03 6.77
N GLY A 10 8.53 2.13 5.48
CA GLY A 10 9.31 2.88 4.49
C GLY A 10 10.59 2.17 4.06
N ASP A 11 10.68 0.85 4.23
CA ASP A 11 11.86 0.06 3.86
C ASP A 11 11.66 -0.64 2.50
N PRO A 12 12.24 -0.11 1.40
CA PRO A 12 12.08 -0.69 0.07
C PRO A 12 12.81 -2.04 -0.10
N ASP A 13 13.87 -2.31 0.67
CA ASP A 13 14.60 -3.58 0.60
C ASP A 13 13.80 -4.70 1.27
N GLU A 14 13.13 -4.42 2.39
CA GLU A 14 12.20 -5.34 3.02
C GLU A 14 11.04 -5.67 2.07
N VAL A 15 10.47 -4.65 1.41
CA VAL A 15 9.43 -4.84 0.39
C VAL A 15 9.94 -5.72 -0.74
N ARG A 16 11.13 -5.46 -1.30
CA ARG A 16 11.74 -6.29 -2.36
C ARG A 16 11.90 -7.74 -1.93
N SER A 17 12.35 -7.99 -0.70
CA SER A 17 12.54 -9.34 -0.17
C SER A 17 11.21 -10.09 -0.05
N LEU A 18 10.13 -9.41 0.36
CA LEU A 18 8.78 -9.97 0.44
C LEU A 18 8.17 -10.21 -0.95
N LEU A 19 8.40 -9.30 -1.90
CA LEU A 19 8.01 -9.47 -3.30
C LEU A 19 8.71 -10.68 -3.94
N TYR A 20 10.01 -10.87 -3.66
CA TYR A 20 10.77 -12.02 -4.15
C TYR A 20 10.22 -13.35 -3.62
N LYS A 21 9.60 -13.35 -2.44
CA LYS A 21 8.92 -14.52 -1.87
C LYS A 21 7.60 -14.89 -2.56
N LYS A 22 7.22 -14.22 -3.66
CA LYS A 22 5.99 -14.49 -4.43
C LYS A 22 4.70 -14.29 -3.61
N GLU A 23 4.72 -13.39 -2.62
CA GLU A 23 3.46 -12.99 -1.98
C GLU A 23 2.53 -12.31 -3.00
N ASP A 24 1.22 -12.59 -2.90
CA ASP A 24 0.20 -11.99 -3.76
C ASP A 24 0.11 -10.47 -3.55
N VAL A 25 0.77 -9.67 -4.38
CA VAL A 25 0.79 -8.19 -4.29
C VAL A 25 -0.59 -7.52 -4.42
N ASN A 26 -1.58 -8.28 -4.88
CA ASN A 26 -2.95 -7.82 -5.11
C ASN A 26 -3.91 -8.18 -3.98
N TYR A 27 -3.42 -8.73 -2.86
CA TYR A 27 -4.29 -8.97 -1.72
C TYR A 27 -4.87 -7.63 -1.21
N GLN A 28 -6.13 -7.65 -0.82
CA GLN A 28 -6.75 -6.55 -0.09
C GLN A 28 -6.92 -7.02 1.34
N VAL A 29 -6.33 -6.29 2.27
CA VAL A 29 -6.48 -6.61 3.69
C VAL A 29 -7.39 -5.62 4.34
N ASN A 30 -8.24 -6.15 5.21
CA ASN A 30 -9.00 -5.32 6.11
C ASN A 30 -7.99 -4.76 7.13
N ASN A 31 -7.55 -3.53 6.90
CA ASN A 31 -6.55 -2.92 7.75
C ASN A 31 -7.25 -2.24 8.93
N VAL A 32 -7.36 -3.00 10.02
CA VAL A 32 -7.95 -2.60 11.31
C VAL A 32 -7.06 -1.63 12.10
N LEU A 33 -5.83 -1.31 11.63
CA LEU A 33 -4.88 -0.49 12.38
C LEU A 33 -5.35 0.96 12.66
N ASN A 34 -6.35 1.45 11.93
CA ASN A 34 -7.04 2.70 12.26
C ASN A 34 -8.49 2.39 12.64
N SER A 35 -8.72 2.21 13.94
CA SER A 35 -9.93 1.68 14.61
C SER A 35 -11.26 2.42 14.38
N CYS A 36 -11.44 3.13 13.28
CA CYS A 36 -12.72 3.74 12.85
C CYS A 36 -13.21 3.29 11.47
N ASP A 37 -12.37 2.62 10.66
CA ASP A 37 -12.79 2.18 9.34
C ASP A 37 -12.15 0.84 8.96
N GLU A 38 -13.00 -0.17 8.75
CA GLU A 38 -12.64 -1.45 8.16
C GLU A 38 -12.38 -1.28 6.65
N GLU A 39 -11.17 -0.87 6.28
CA GLU A 39 -10.84 -0.58 4.87
C GLU A 39 -10.10 -1.75 4.24
N LYS A 40 -10.63 -2.30 3.14
CA LYS A 40 -9.93 -3.21 2.22
C LYS A 40 -8.79 -2.47 1.51
N ARG A 41 -7.65 -2.30 2.18
CA ARG A 41 -6.48 -1.63 1.63
C ARG A 41 -5.55 -2.65 0.97
N SER A 42 -5.06 -2.33 -0.22
CA SER A 42 -3.96 -3.07 -0.87
C SER A 42 -2.60 -2.53 -0.41
N PRO A 43 -1.49 -3.25 -0.63
CA PRO A 43 -0.14 -2.73 -0.37
C PRO A 43 0.09 -1.36 -1.02
N LEU A 44 -0.45 -1.15 -2.22
CA LEU A 44 -0.32 0.11 -2.94
C LEU A 44 -1.08 1.26 -2.26
N HIS A 45 -2.20 0.99 -1.58
CA HIS A 45 -2.86 2.01 -0.77
C HIS A 45 -1.99 2.44 0.42
N ALA A 46 -1.26 1.51 1.03
CA ALA A 46 -0.35 1.81 2.14
C ALA A 46 0.85 2.63 1.66
N ALA A 47 1.52 2.20 0.58
CA ALA A 47 2.63 2.94 -0.01
C ALA A 47 2.22 4.36 -0.44
N ALA A 48 1.06 4.50 -1.10
CA ALA A 48 0.53 5.80 -1.48
C ALA A 48 0.21 6.67 -0.25
N TYR A 49 -0.42 6.09 0.80
CA TYR A 49 -0.72 6.80 2.05
C TYR A 49 0.55 7.28 2.77
N CYS A 50 1.62 6.51 2.75
CA CYS A 50 2.91 6.90 3.34
C CYS A 50 3.69 7.90 2.46
N GLY A 51 3.29 8.09 1.20
CA GLY A 51 4.03 8.92 0.23
C GLY A 51 5.30 8.26 -0.30
N GLU A 52 5.45 6.95 -0.07
CA GLU A 52 6.63 6.18 -0.44
C GLU A 52 6.62 5.87 -1.93
N SER A 53 7.23 6.78 -2.70
CA SER A 53 7.25 6.73 -4.16
C SER A 53 8.03 5.51 -4.65
N GLU A 54 9.18 5.22 -4.03
CA GLU A 54 10.02 4.08 -4.38
C GLU A 54 9.32 2.74 -4.11
N ILE A 55 8.65 2.62 -2.96
CA ILE A 55 7.85 1.43 -2.64
C ILE A 55 6.67 1.28 -3.60
N SER A 56 6.03 2.40 -3.97
CA SER A 56 4.94 2.40 -4.95
C SER A 56 5.41 1.87 -6.30
N ASP A 57 6.57 2.32 -6.78
CA ASP A 57 7.16 1.84 -8.03
C ASP A 57 7.51 0.35 -7.98
N LEU A 58 8.07 -0.13 -6.86
CA LEU A 58 8.36 -1.56 -6.68
C LEU A 58 7.11 -2.44 -6.73
N LEU A 59 6.03 -2.01 -6.07
CA LEU A 59 4.75 -2.71 -6.10
C LEU A 59 4.15 -2.72 -7.52
N ILE A 60 4.22 -1.61 -8.25
CA ILE A 60 3.75 -1.50 -9.64
C ILE A 60 4.54 -2.43 -10.56
N LEU A 61 5.87 -2.42 -10.45
CA LEU A 61 6.75 -3.33 -11.19
C LEU A 61 6.46 -4.79 -10.91
N SER A 62 6.03 -5.11 -9.69
CA SER A 62 5.61 -6.46 -9.30
C SER A 62 4.20 -6.84 -9.75
N GLY A 63 3.48 -5.97 -10.47
CA GLY A 63 2.13 -6.25 -10.99
C GLY A 63 1.00 -5.91 -10.01
N ALA A 64 1.22 -4.98 -9.08
CA ALA A 64 0.16 -4.47 -8.22
C ALA A 64 -0.91 -3.71 -9.03
N ARG A 65 -2.17 -3.90 -8.67
CA ARG A 65 -3.31 -3.21 -9.26
C ARG A 65 -3.35 -1.76 -8.79
N VAL A 66 -2.87 -0.85 -9.64
CA VAL A 66 -2.91 0.61 -9.44
C VAL A 66 -4.32 1.17 -9.26
N ASN A 67 -5.32 0.50 -9.84
CA ASN A 67 -6.73 0.90 -9.78
C ASN A 67 -7.54 0.02 -8.81
N ALA A 68 -6.89 -0.68 -7.87
CA ALA A 68 -7.61 -1.37 -6.81
C ALA A 68 -8.46 -0.36 -6.04
N LYS A 69 -9.72 -0.69 -5.74
CA LYS A 69 -10.60 0.16 -4.96
C LYS A 69 -10.77 -0.45 -3.58
N ASP A 70 -10.61 0.37 -2.55
CA ASP A 70 -10.94 -0.02 -1.19
C ASP A 70 -12.45 -0.03 -0.93
N ASN A 71 -12.85 -0.30 0.33
CA ASN A 71 -14.26 -0.33 0.73
C ASN A 71 -14.98 1.01 0.58
N LYS A 72 -14.26 2.13 0.49
CA LYS A 72 -14.80 3.48 0.23
C LYS A 72 -14.77 3.84 -1.26
N TRP A 73 -14.51 2.86 -2.13
CA TRP A 73 -14.34 3.06 -3.57
C TRP A 73 -13.16 3.97 -3.94
N LEU A 74 -12.25 4.22 -2.99
CA LEU A 74 -11.07 5.03 -3.19
C LEU A 74 -9.96 4.17 -3.79
N THR A 75 -9.18 4.76 -4.69
CA THR A 75 -7.97 4.13 -5.24
C THR A 75 -6.74 4.51 -4.42
N PRO A 76 -5.59 3.82 -4.60
CA PRO A 76 -4.34 4.18 -3.95
C PRO A 76 -4.00 5.66 -4.13
N LEU A 77 -4.23 6.20 -5.32
CA LEU A 77 -3.98 7.61 -5.61
C LEU A 77 -4.84 8.56 -4.77
N HIS A 78 -6.11 8.23 -4.53
CA HIS A 78 -6.97 9.03 -3.65
C HIS A 78 -6.44 9.07 -2.21
N ARG A 79 -5.84 7.96 -1.73
CA ARG A 79 -5.22 7.92 -0.40
C ARG A 79 -3.91 8.68 -0.33
N GLY A 80 -3.08 8.63 -1.37
CA GLY A 80 -1.81 9.36 -1.37
C GLY A 80 -1.96 10.87 -1.54
N CYS A 81 -3.03 11.33 -2.18
CA CYS A 81 -3.30 12.76 -2.32
C CYS A 81 -3.67 13.44 -0.98
N GLY A 82 -4.13 12.67 0.01
CA GLY A 82 -4.49 13.20 1.34
C GLY A 82 -3.31 13.37 2.32
N SER A 83 -2.15 12.77 2.03
CA SER A 83 -1.03 12.69 2.98
C SER A 83 0.08 13.72 2.73
N LYS A 84 -0.04 14.56 1.70
CA LYS A 84 0.95 15.58 1.37
C LYS A 84 0.74 16.84 2.22
N CYS A 85 1.03 16.71 3.52
CA CYS A 85 1.33 17.87 4.36
C CYS A 85 2.82 18.19 4.21
N GLU A 86 3.18 18.89 3.13
CA GLU A 86 4.37 19.75 3.11
C GLU A 86 3.99 21.08 3.78
N VAL A 87 4.42 21.29 5.03
CA VAL A 87 4.58 22.62 5.64
C VAL A 87 5.87 22.68 6.44
#